data_AF-A0A972UHW1-F1
#
_entry.id   AF-A0A972UHW1-F1
#
_cell.length_a   1.000
_cell.length_b   1.000
_cell.length_c   1.000
_cell.angle_alpha   90.00
_cell.angle_beta   90.00
_cell.angle_gamma   90.00
#
_symmetry.space_group_name_H-M   'P 1'
#
loop_
_entity.id
_entity.type
_entity.pdbx_description
1 polymer ?
#
loop_
_entity_poly.entity_id
_entity_poly.type
_entity_poly.pdbx_seq_one_letter_code
_entity_poly.pdbx_strand_id
1 'polypeptide(L)'
;MATATIQKKWRDKHRLVKSQLNVMARKQTHEDLDDFAGAFQLRGKGEAVTFAAFIIRALVQRADFDAQAARMLDDFTAAYHRDREFHSA
;
A
#
# COMPACT_ATOMS: atom_id res chain seq x y z
N MET A 1 -3.23 22.73 5.24
CA MET A 1 -4.01 21.50 5.49
C MET A 1 -5.35 21.61 4.79
N ALA A 2 -5.84 20.55 4.13
CA ALA A 2 -7.15 20.59 3.48
C ALA A 2 -8.27 20.79 4.52
N THR A 3 -9.18 21.73 4.27
CA THR A 3 -10.31 22.04 5.16
C THR A 3 -11.21 20.81 5.37
N ALA A 4 -11.83 20.69 6.55
CA ALA A 4 -12.67 19.55 6.92
C ALA A 4 -13.77 19.24 5.90
N THR A 5 -14.26 20.27 5.20
CA THR A 5 -15.24 20.20 4.12
C THR A 5 -14.71 19.46 2.88
N ILE A 6 -13.47 19.71 2.50
CA ILE A 6 -12.79 19.04 1.37
C ILE A 6 -12.54 17.57 1.73
N GLN A 7 -12.11 17.30 2.97
CA GLN A 7 -11.93 15.94 3.47
C GLN A 7 -13.26 15.16 3.51
N LYS A 8 -14.37 15.80 3.93
CA LYS A 8 -15.70 15.17 3.93
C LYS A 8 -16.17 14.84 2.50
N LYS A 9 -16.06 15.78 1.57
CA LYS A 9 -16.44 15.58 0.16
C LYS A 9 -15.65 14.45 -0.51
N TRP A 10 -14.35 14.33 -0.20
CA TRP A 10 -13.54 13.21 -0.68
C TRP A 10 -13.97 11.88 -0.06
N ARG A 11 -14.22 11.84 1.25
CA ARG A 11 -14.69 10.62 1.94
C ARG A 11 -16.04 10.13 1.43
N ASP A 12 -16.96 11.04 1.15
CA ASP A 12 -18.29 10.70 0.62
C ASP A 12 -18.19 10.18 -0.83
N LYS A 13 -17.36 10.82 -1.67
CA LYS A 13 -17.10 10.39 -3.05
C LYS A 13 -16.43 9.01 -3.14
N HIS A 14 -15.56 8.70 -2.18
CA HIS A 14 -14.81 7.44 -2.14
C HIS A 14 -15.35 6.44 -1.10
N ARG A 15 -16.61 6.60 -0.66
CA ARG A 15 -17.26 5.75 0.35
C ARG A 15 -17.19 4.25 0.02
N LEU A 16 -17.39 3.89 -1.25
CA LEU A 16 -17.37 2.50 -1.73
C LEU A 16 -15.95 1.94 -1.93
N VAL A 17 -14.95 2.83 -2.03
CA VAL A 17 -13.53 2.44 -2.03
C VAL A 17 -13.10 2.00 -0.63
N LYS A 18 -13.65 2.63 0.42
CA LYS A 18 -13.43 2.23 1.81
C LYS A 18 -13.99 0.85 2.18
N SER A 19 -15.06 0.39 1.52
CA SER A 19 -15.61 -0.96 1.77
C SER A 19 -14.83 -2.07 1.05
N GLN A 20 -14.08 -1.76 0.00
CA GLN A 20 -13.33 -2.75 -0.78
C GLN A 20 -11.83 -2.77 -0.47
N LEU A 21 -11.26 -1.68 0.03
CA LEU A 21 -9.86 -1.56 0.42
C LEU A 21 -9.75 -0.81 1.74
N ASN A 22 -10.33 -1.38 2.79
CA ASN A 22 -10.02 -0.93 4.14
C ASN A 22 -8.66 -1.49 4.57
N VAL A 23 -7.64 -1.20 3.76
CA VAL A 23 -6.20 -1.41 4.03
C VAL A 23 -5.86 -0.81 5.41
N MET A 24 -6.54 0.28 5.80
CA MET A 24 -6.42 0.93 7.10
C MET A 24 -7.41 0.42 8.18
N ALA A 25 -8.23 -0.61 7.93
CA ALA A 25 -9.02 -1.24 9.00
C ALA A 25 -8.42 -2.54 9.51
N ARG A 26 -7.35 -3.04 8.87
CA ARG A 26 -6.68 -4.27 9.30
C ARG A 26 -5.51 -3.91 10.20
N LYS A 27 -5.52 -4.46 11.42
CA LYS A 27 -4.46 -4.26 12.42
C LYS A 27 -3.07 -4.57 11.84
N GLN A 28 -2.97 -5.65 11.06
CA GLN A 28 -1.72 -6.07 10.43
C GLN A 28 -1.10 -4.98 9.56
N THR A 29 -1.86 -4.35 8.66
CA THR A 29 -1.31 -3.29 7.81
C THR A 29 -0.87 -2.07 8.62
N HIS A 30 -1.53 -1.77 9.74
CA HIS A 30 -1.07 -0.72 10.63
C HIS A 30 0.23 -1.06 11.34
N GLU A 31 0.39 -2.32 11.73
CA GLU A 31 1.64 -2.84 12.33
C GLU A 31 2.76 -2.82 11.29
N ASP A 32 2.52 -3.34 10.08
CA ASP A 32 3.49 -3.32 8.98
C ASP A 32 3.95 -1.89 8.65
N LEU A 33 3.03 -0.93 8.63
CA LEU A 33 3.37 0.48 8.36
C LEU A 33 4.16 1.13 9.51
N ASP A 34 3.93 0.74 10.76
CA ASP A 34 4.76 1.17 11.89
C ASP A 34 6.16 0.53 11.77
N ASP A 35 6.22 -0.75 11.45
CA ASP A 35 7.48 -1.49 11.28
C ASP A 35 8.30 -0.90 10.13
N PHE A 36 7.68 -0.58 9.00
CA PHE A 36 8.34 0.10 7.89
C PHE A 36 8.84 1.49 8.31
N ALA A 37 8.04 2.24 9.07
CA ALA A 37 8.48 3.54 9.54
C ALA A 37 9.71 3.44 10.45
N GLY A 38 9.75 2.44 11.34
CA GLY A 38 10.91 2.16 12.17
C GLY A 38 12.12 1.69 11.36
N ALA A 39 11.96 0.66 10.54
CA ALA A 39 13.04 0.02 9.79
C ALA A 39 13.70 0.95 8.77
N PHE A 40 12.91 1.80 8.12
CA PHE A 40 13.40 2.74 7.09
C PHE A 40 13.55 4.18 7.61
N GLN A 41 13.47 4.41 8.93
CA GLN A 41 13.63 5.72 9.57
C GLN A 41 12.70 6.81 9.01
N LEU A 42 11.44 6.45 8.78
CA LEU A 42 10.41 7.35 8.23
C LEU A 42 9.67 8.06 9.36
N ARG A 43 9.03 9.20 9.04
CA ARG A 43 8.26 10.06 9.96
C ARG A 43 6.85 9.52 10.24
N GLY A 44 6.74 8.21 10.37
CA GLY A 44 5.51 7.47 10.70
C GLY A 44 4.78 6.90 9.48
N LYS A 45 3.62 6.29 9.74
CA LYS A 45 2.83 5.51 8.76
C LYS A 45 2.51 6.26 7.47
N GLY A 46 2.25 7.58 7.57
CA GLY A 46 1.94 8.40 6.41
C GLY A 46 3.10 8.43 5.40
N GLU A 47 4.34 8.58 5.89
CA GLU A 47 5.53 8.50 5.04
C GLU A 47 5.79 7.06 4.58
N ALA A 48 5.54 6.06 5.44
CA ALA A 48 5.64 4.64 5.06
C ALA A 48 4.74 4.27 3.87
N VAL A 49 3.53 4.80 3.78
CA VAL A 49 2.65 4.60 2.61
C VAL A 49 3.27 5.20 1.34
N THR A 50 3.78 6.43 1.43
CA THR A 50 4.41 7.09 0.27
C THR A 50 5.71 6.38 -0.15
N PHE A 51 6.47 5.88 0.83
CA PHE A 51 7.69 5.12 0.63
C PHE A 51 7.40 3.78 -0.05
N ALA A 52 6.39 3.03 0.40
CA ALA A 52 5.98 1.78 -0.23
C ALA A 52 5.61 1.98 -1.72
N ALA A 53 4.86 3.04 -2.03
CA ALA A 53 4.53 3.38 -3.42
C ALA A 53 5.78 3.74 -4.25
N PHE A 54 6.74 4.45 -3.66
CA PHE A 54 8.02 4.77 -4.29
C PHE A 54 8.83 3.51 -4.60
N ILE A 55 8.96 2.60 -3.64
CA ILE A 55 9.69 1.34 -3.80
C ILE A 55 9.07 0.46 -4.89
N ILE A 56 7.74 0.29 -4.90
CA ILE A 56 7.06 -0.48 -5.94
C ILE A 56 7.34 0.12 -7.33
N ARG A 57 7.26 1.44 -7.48
CA ARG A 57 7.57 2.09 -8.77
C ARG A 57 9.03 1.83 -9.19
N ALA A 58 9.97 1.90 -8.26
CA ALA A 58 11.37 1.61 -8.55
C ALA A 58 11.59 0.14 -8.95
N LEU A 59 10.91 -0.80 -8.30
CA LEU A 59 10.96 -2.22 -8.64
C LEU A 59 10.37 -2.51 -10.03
N VAL A 60 9.24 -1.88 -10.38
CA VAL A 60 8.65 -1.96 -11.72
C VAL A 60 9.65 -1.46 -12.76
N GLN A 61 10.26 -0.29 -12.55
CA GLN A 61 11.28 0.24 -13.46
C GLN A 61 12.50 -0.67 -13.55
N ARG A 62 12.89 -1.31 -12.46
CA ARG A 62 14.04 -2.23 -12.45
C ARG A 62 13.74 -3.52 -13.22
N ALA A 63 12.52 -4.03 -13.14
CA ALA A 63 12.09 -5.23 -13.83
C ALA A 63 12.26 -5.13 -15.36
N ASP A 64 12.12 -3.93 -15.93
CA ASP A 64 12.33 -3.67 -17.37
C ASP A 64 13.76 -3.99 -17.84
N PHE A 65 14.74 -3.98 -16.92
CA PHE A 65 16.16 -4.16 -17.24
C PHE A 65 16.79 -5.38 -16.56
N ASP A 66 16.04 -6.08 -15.70
CA ASP A 66 16.54 -7.16 -14.85
C ASP A 66 15.52 -8.29 -14.75
N ALA A 67 15.80 -9.41 -15.45
CA ALA A 67 14.90 -10.55 -15.52
C ALA A 67 14.69 -11.24 -14.16
N GLN A 68 15.63 -11.14 -13.22
CA GLN A 68 15.42 -11.65 -11.87
C GLN A 68 14.47 -10.74 -11.10
N ALA A 69 14.65 -9.43 -11.19
CA ALA A 69 13.73 -8.47 -10.56
C ALA A 69 12.30 -8.59 -11.12
N ALA A 70 12.14 -8.82 -12.42
CA ALA A 70 10.84 -9.09 -13.04
C ALA A 70 10.16 -10.33 -12.45
N ARG A 71 10.88 -11.46 -12.35
CA ARG A 71 10.33 -12.68 -11.74
C ARG A 71 9.92 -12.47 -10.29
N MET A 72 10.75 -11.78 -9.50
CA MET A 72 10.41 -11.46 -8.11
C MET A 72 9.12 -10.62 -8.04
N LEU A 73 8.98 -9.62 -8.90
CA LEU A 73 7.79 -8.78 -8.95
C LEU A 73 6.53 -9.56 -9.33
N ASP A 74 6.62 -10.47 -10.29
CA ASP A 74 5.52 -11.36 -10.69
C ASP A 74 5.12 -12.28 -9.53
N ASP A 75 6.09 -12.91 -8.86
CA ASP A 75 5.85 -13.81 -7.73
C ASP A 75 5.17 -13.10 -6.56
N PHE A 76 5.63 -11.89 -6.20
CA PHE A 76 5.04 -11.08 -5.14
C PHE A 76 3.63 -10.59 -5.51
N THR A 77 3.41 -10.22 -6.77
CA THR A 77 2.09 -9.82 -7.27
C THR A 77 1.10 -10.99 -7.19
N ALA A 78 1.52 -12.17 -7.62
CA ALA A 78 0.72 -13.38 -7.53
C ALA A 78 0.40 -13.75 -6.07
N ALA A 79 1.38 -13.66 -5.17
CA ALA A 79 1.19 -13.90 -3.74
C ALA A 79 0.17 -12.92 -3.13
N TYR A 80 0.33 -11.62 -3.38
CA TYR A 80 -0.60 -10.60 -2.89
C TYR A 80 -2.04 -10.85 -3.37
N HIS A 81 -2.22 -11.25 -4.64
CA HIS A 81 -3.55 -11.56 -5.16
C HIS A 81 -4.17 -12.80 -4.51
N ARG A 82 -3.40 -13.87 -4.29
CA ARG A 82 -3.86 -15.06 -3.55
C ARG A 82 -4.33 -14.68 -2.15
N ASP A 83 -3.50 -13.95 -1.41
CA ASP A 83 -3.78 -13.61 -0.01
C ASP A 83 -4.95 -12.62 0.10
N ARG A 84 -5.10 -11.70 -0.86
CA ARG A 84 -6.24 -10.79 -0.92
C ARG A 84 -7.57 -11.53 -1.02
N GLU A 85 -7.63 -12.62 -1.76
CA GLU A 85 -8.85 -13.43 -1.93
C GLU A 85 -9.20 -14.19 -0.64
N PHE A 86 -8.22 -14.74 0.07
CA PHE A 86 -8.43 -15.39 1.39
C PHE A 86 -9.02 -14.44 2.43
N HIS A 87 -8.75 -13.15 2.31
CA HIS A 87 -9.19 -12.13 3.26
C HIS A 87 -10.43 -11.35 2.81
N SER A 88 -11.12 -11.80 1.74
CA SER A 88 -12.36 -11.17 1.24
C SER A 88 -13.65 -11.91 1.64
N ALA A 89 -13.55 -12.98 2.46
CA ALA A 89 -14.66 -13.72 3.04
C ALA A 89 -15.02 -13.24 4.47
#